data_AF-A0A090WL30-F1
#
_entry.id   AF-A0A090WL30-F1
#
_cell.length_a   1.000
_cell.length_b   1.000
_cell.length_c   1.000
_cell.angle_alpha   90.00
_cell.angle_beta   90.00
_cell.angle_gamma   90.00
#
_symmetry.space_group_name_H-M   'P 1'
#
loop_
_entity.id
_entity.type
_entity.pdbx_description
1 polymer ?
#
loop_
_entity_poly.entity_id
_entity_poly.type
_entity_poly.pdbx_seq_one_letter_code
_entity_poly.pdbx_strand_id
1 'polypeptide(L)'
;MKSKLFDTKKYKIVPASYVRNGLSDNTIGQYFMVGMSNIYGSGASNPTYKMLMGLEVESAVKHSDGAVFSFGHALSRIDENETRGIAVNNGRVWAIKRKSVKEFSIWCQHIHSLIKLGNNESKIPRMSNLANFKTVEKFEDTPVSVQLDSVCFQMAITIITKGDKVYKSFIPEIIFDNLSNNNKKFEGSLFVENDELAKVYFDFNNEKKWVVNSDTEINIFMDIPDKDPINTSIDNFINEYPPLIIFQNAKSLRGSTLFEPKIKEQKFDTSLFKAINGGWDETDIKKEAEEPKEAGKIYNVQQKTIKVITDSPDYLDDDIIVIDDGAGEMADIIWFSVEKKIIHFFHCKFSYTDKSGANMSNITELLQQAMRNCIWIRSSFIIKQLLNRVDKTKNSRILNDKYDELNELNEDFIPTDWVYNVYLVQPGLSKLAVFKDKQTNVEKLLIILHDRLQSSGCNLKIWHLLKNYAPRLIYLDMWPFYK
;
A
#
# COMPACT_ATOMS: atom_id res chain seq x y z
N MET A 1 2.99 55.94 -3.98
CA MET A 1 2.91 54.81 -4.94
C MET A 1 2.44 53.57 -4.18
N LYS A 2 1.16 53.18 -4.29
CA LYS A 2 0.74 51.83 -3.88
C LYS A 2 1.45 50.85 -4.81
N SER A 3 2.20 49.90 -4.25
CA SER A 3 2.99 48.95 -5.03
C SER A 3 2.09 48.16 -5.98
N LYS A 4 2.18 48.44 -7.27
CA LYS A 4 1.69 47.60 -8.38
C LYS A 4 2.42 46.24 -8.47
N LEU A 5 3.15 45.83 -7.43
CA LEU A 5 3.98 44.61 -7.45
C LEU A 5 3.15 43.33 -7.51
N PHE A 6 1.87 43.39 -7.13
CA PHE A 6 0.95 42.26 -7.23
C PHE A 6 -0.34 42.74 -7.93
N ASP A 7 -0.28 42.84 -9.26
CA ASP A 7 -1.48 42.97 -10.09
C ASP A 7 -2.41 41.80 -9.73
N THR A 8 -3.63 42.11 -9.28
CA THR A 8 -4.65 41.16 -8.79
C THR A 8 -5.33 40.39 -9.94
N LYS A 9 -4.63 40.20 -11.05
CA LYS A 9 -5.06 39.33 -12.13
C LYS A 9 -5.15 37.90 -11.62
N LYS A 10 -6.13 37.14 -12.15
CA LYS A 10 -6.27 35.70 -11.93
C LYS A 10 -4.90 35.00 -12.06
N TYR A 11 -4.30 34.63 -10.94
CA TYR A 11 -3.09 33.83 -10.95
C TYR A 11 -3.46 32.44 -11.46
N LYS A 12 -2.70 31.92 -12.43
CA LYS A 12 -2.85 30.53 -12.85
C LYS A 12 -2.13 29.66 -11.82
N ILE A 13 -2.90 28.82 -11.12
CA ILE A 13 -2.31 27.81 -10.24
C ILE A 13 -1.51 26.85 -11.12
N VAL A 14 -0.24 26.68 -10.77
CA VAL A 14 0.67 25.75 -11.44
C VAL A 14 0.71 24.47 -10.63
N PRO A 15 0.60 23.28 -11.26
CA PRO A 15 0.69 22.03 -10.52
C PRO A 15 2.03 21.86 -9.82
N ALA A 16 2.03 21.20 -8.65
CA ALA A 16 3.22 20.97 -7.84
C ALA A 16 4.36 20.33 -8.65
N SER A 17 4.06 19.43 -9.59
CA SER A 17 5.06 18.79 -10.45
C SER A 17 5.92 19.77 -11.25
N TYR A 18 5.42 20.95 -11.60
CA TYR A 18 6.17 21.95 -12.35
C TYR A 18 7.11 22.77 -11.48
N VAL A 19 6.86 22.84 -10.16
CA VAL A 19 7.71 23.57 -9.21
C VAL A 19 9.14 23.07 -9.32
N ARG A 20 9.31 21.75 -9.52
CA ARG A 20 10.59 21.05 -9.69
C ARG A 20 11.49 21.62 -10.79
N ASN A 21 10.89 22.25 -11.81
CA ASN A 21 11.64 22.90 -12.88
C ASN A 21 12.43 24.11 -12.36
N GLY A 22 12.11 24.62 -11.17
CA GLY A 22 12.96 25.56 -10.45
C GLY A 22 14.36 25.03 -10.09
N LEU A 23 14.73 23.81 -10.47
CA LEU A 23 16.11 23.28 -10.42
C LEU A 23 16.67 22.90 -11.80
N SER A 24 15.96 23.14 -12.90
CA SER A 24 16.37 22.65 -14.22
C SER A 24 17.64 23.33 -14.76
N ASP A 25 17.98 24.50 -14.23
CA ASP A 25 19.19 25.28 -14.52
C ASP A 25 20.38 24.90 -13.61
N ASN A 26 20.23 23.88 -12.77
CA ASN A 26 21.29 23.45 -11.86
C ASN A 26 22.43 22.75 -12.62
N THR A 27 23.50 23.49 -12.90
CA THR A 27 24.67 23.01 -13.65
C THR A 27 25.67 22.30 -12.75
N ILE A 28 25.80 22.72 -11.48
CA ILE A 28 26.71 22.11 -10.51
C ILE A 28 26.16 20.77 -10.03
N GLY A 29 24.85 20.69 -9.79
CA GLY A 29 24.16 19.47 -9.37
C GLY A 29 24.48 19.02 -7.95
N GLN A 30 25.08 19.87 -7.11
CA GLN A 30 25.46 19.52 -5.74
C GLN A 30 24.32 19.80 -4.76
N TYR A 31 23.93 18.79 -3.99
CA TYR A 31 22.86 18.91 -3.01
C TYR A 31 23.41 18.91 -1.58
N PHE A 32 22.85 19.77 -0.74
CA PHE A 32 23.11 19.79 0.71
C PHE A 32 22.06 19.02 1.50
N MET A 33 20.85 18.97 0.95
CA MET A 33 19.72 18.32 1.56
C MET A 33 18.81 17.81 0.46
N VAL A 34 18.32 16.58 0.62
CA VAL A 34 17.26 16.00 -0.21
C VAL A 34 16.27 15.33 0.72
N GLY A 35 15.03 15.78 0.62
CA GLY A 35 13.89 15.16 1.24
C GLY A 35 13.10 14.38 0.20
N MET A 36 12.71 13.15 0.55
CA MET A 36 12.06 12.22 -0.32
C MET A 36 10.75 11.75 0.33
N SER A 37 9.66 11.80 -0.43
CA SER A 37 8.32 11.41 0.02
C SER A 37 7.99 9.99 -0.41
N ASN A 38 7.41 9.20 0.49
CA ASN A 38 6.97 7.84 0.20
C ASN A 38 5.76 7.83 -0.76
N ILE A 39 5.86 7.04 -1.83
CA ILE A 39 4.85 6.95 -2.90
C ILE A 39 3.79 5.86 -2.65
N TYR A 40 4.02 4.94 -1.71
CA TYR A 40 3.08 3.87 -1.35
C TYR A 40 2.29 4.16 -0.07
N GLY A 41 2.43 5.36 0.50
CA GLY A 41 1.86 5.67 1.81
C GLY A 41 2.73 5.13 2.94
N SER A 42 2.37 5.44 4.18
CA SER A 42 3.07 4.94 5.37
C SER A 42 2.93 3.43 5.52
N GLY A 43 4.03 2.77 5.86
CA GLY A 43 4.05 1.54 6.64
C GLY A 43 5.09 1.73 7.74
N ALA A 44 5.04 0.98 8.84
CA ALA A 44 5.99 1.20 9.94
C ALA A 44 7.46 0.92 9.54
N SER A 45 7.65 0.22 8.43
CA SER A 45 8.94 -0.14 7.83
C SER A 45 9.56 0.92 6.92
N ASN A 46 8.77 1.81 6.30
CA ASN A 46 9.24 2.88 5.44
C ASN A 46 8.71 4.22 5.95
N PRO A 47 9.59 5.18 6.29
CA PRO A 47 9.13 6.47 6.77
C PRO A 47 8.25 7.14 5.71
N THR A 48 7.25 7.91 6.16
CA THR A 48 6.45 8.78 5.29
C THR A 48 7.34 9.79 4.56
N TYR A 49 8.44 10.17 5.21
CA TYR A 49 9.42 11.10 4.69
C TYR A 49 10.84 10.71 5.09
N LYS A 50 11.75 10.60 4.12
CA LYS A 50 13.19 10.34 4.35
C LYS A 50 14.00 11.56 3.95
N MET A 51 14.90 12.01 4.81
CA MET A 51 15.73 13.18 4.56
C MET A 51 17.21 12.84 4.70
N LEU A 52 17.99 13.27 3.71
CA LEU A 52 19.45 13.16 3.70
C LEU A 52 20.02 14.58 3.78
N MET A 53 21.00 14.77 4.67
CA MET A 53 21.71 16.05 4.86
C MET A 53 23.21 15.81 4.86
N GLY A 54 23.98 16.70 4.24
CA GLY A 54 25.43 16.57 4.11
C GLY A 54 25.98 17.33 2.91
N LEU A 55 27.19 17.00 2.49
CA LEU A 55 27.74 17.45 1.21
C LEU A 55 27.50 16.37 0.15
N GLU A 56 27.14 16.78 -1.07
CA GLU A 56 26.94 15.86 -2.22
C GLU A 56 25.92 14.75 -1.94
N VAL A 57 24.81 15.09 -1.27
CA VAL A 57 23.83 14.09 -0.81
C VAL A 57 23.16 13.33 -1.94
N GLU A 58 23.25 13.81 -3.19
CA GLU A 58 22.83 13.04 -4.37
C GLU A 58 23.50 11.67 -4.47
N SER A 59 24.74 11.55 -4.00
CA SER A 59 25.50 10.28 -4.00
C SER A 59 24.99 9.29 -2.95
N ALA A 60 24.27 9.77 -1.94
CA ALA A 60 23.67 8.93 -0.89
C ALA A 60 22.28 8.39 -1.28
N VAL A 61 21.68 8.89 -2.37
CA VAL A 61 20.40 8.39 -2.90
C VAL A 61 20.63 7.08 -3.63
N LYS A 62 20.16 5.98 -3.04
CA LYS A 62 20.37 4.62 -3.56
C LYS A 62 19.41 4.33 -4.70
N HIS A 63 19.79 3.40 -5.58
CA HIS A 63 18.87 2.89 -6.61
C HIS A 63 17.60 2.27 -6.00
N SER A 64 17.72 1.63 -4.84
CA SER A 64 16.57 1.05 -4.12
C SER A 64 15.60 2.12 -3.60
N ASP A 65 16.05 3.36 -3.40
CA ASP A 65 15.17 4.43 -2.91
C ASP A 65 14.07 4.74 -3.92
N GLY A 66 14.34 4.66 -5.23
CA GLY A 66 13.32 4.90 -6.26
C GLY A 66 12.19 3.89 -6.32
N ALA A 67 12.33 2.73 -5.67
CA ALA A 67 11.22 1.80 -5.56
C ALA A 67 10.13 2.34 -4.62
N VAL A 68 10.48 3.19 -3.64
CA VAL A 68 9.59 3.61 -2.53
C VAL A 68 9.40 5.12 -2.48
N PHE A 69 10.39 5.89 -2.92
CA PHE A 69 10.47 7.32 -2.69
C PHE A 69 10.54 8.11 -3.99
N SER A 70 9.79 9.22 -4.01
CA SER A 70 9.92 10.27 -5.01
C SER A 70 10.52 11.53 -4.38
N PHE A 71 10.93 12.46 -5.24
CA PHE A 71 11.52 13.73 -4.83
C PHE A 71 10.48 14.62 -4.12
N GLY A 72 10.76 15.06 -2.90
CA GLY A 72 9.89 15.95 -2.12
C GLY A 72 10.44 17.38 -2.05
N HIS A 73 11.63 17.54 -1.49
CA HIS A 73 12.30 18.84 -1.35
C HIS A 73 13.81 18.71 -1.54
N ALA A 74 14.48 19.82 -1.79
CA ALA A 74 15.93 19.88 -1.76
C ALA A 74 16.46 21.25 -1.40
N LEU A 75 17.71 21.27 -0.95
CA LEU A 75 18.57 22.45 -0.91
C LEU A 75 19.81 22.14 -1.75
N SER A 76 20.07 22.94 -2.77
CA SER A 76 21.13 22.68 -3.74
C SER A 76 21.90 23.95 -4.08
N ARG A 77 23.19 23.77 -4.37
CA ARG A 77 24.02 24.79 -4.99
C ARG A 77 23.77 24.78 -6.50
N ILE A 78 23.27 25.89 -7.02
CA ILE A 78 22.95 26.07 -8.44
C ILE A 78 24.18 26.51 -9.22
N ASP A 79 24.88 27.51 -8.68
CA ASP A 79 26.13 28.07 -9.18
C ASP A 79 27.00 28.58 -8.01
N GLU A 80 28.10 29.28 -8.29
CA GLU A 80 29.00 29.85 -7.27
C GLU A 80 28.33 30.87 -6.34
N ASN A 81 27.26 31.52 -6.79
CA ASN A 81 26.59 32.63 -6.13
C ASN A 81 25.19 32.30 -5.61
N GLU A 82 24.65 31.12 -5.93
CA GLU A 82 23.28 30.75 -5.58
C GLU A 82 23.17 29.37 -4.94
N THR A 83 22.66 29.35 -3.71
CA THR A 83 22.05 28.18 -3.08
C THR A 83 20.54 28.34 -3.09
N ARG A 84 19.84 27.37 -3.69
CA ARG A 84 18.39 27.38 -3.90
C ARG A 84 17.76 26.18 -3.21
N GLY A 85 16.66 26.44 -2.53
CA GLY A 85 15.79 25.42 -1.98
C GLY A 85 14.49 25.31 -2.75
N ILE A 86 13.93 24.10 -2.76
CA ILE A 86 12.65 23.79 -3.39
C ILE A 86 11.87 22.83 -2.50
N ALA A 87 10.56 23.01 -2.41
CA ALA A 87 9.64 22.07 -1.78
C ALA A 87 8.41 21.90 -2.69
N VAL A 88 8.34 20.73 -3.36
CA VAL A 88 7.34 20.44 -4.40
C VAL A 88 5.94 20.44 -3.81
N ASN A 89 5.71 19.66 -2.75
CA ASN A 89 4.39 19.52 -2.12
C ASN A 89 3.87 20.84 -1.52
N ASN A 90 4.77 21.71 -1.09
CA ASN A 90 4.41 22.98 -0.48
C ASN A 90 4.39 24.14 -1.49
N GLY A 91 4.71 23.88 -2.76
CA GLY A 91 4.75 24.89 -3.81
C GLY A 91 5.77 26.01 -3.59
N ARG A 92 6.92 25.73 -2.95
CA ARG A 92 7.91 26.75 -2.57
C ARG A 92 9.21 26.63 -3.34
N VAL A 93 9.76 27.78 -3.72
CA VAL A 93 11.14 27.95 -4.20
C VAL A 93 11.75 29.14 -3.45
N TRP A 94 12.94 28.99 -2.91
CA TRP A 94 13.64 30.03 -2.17
C TRP A 94 15.14 30.00 -2.46
N ALA A 95 15.86 31.07 -2.16
CA ALA A 95 17.31 31.12 -2.28
C ALA A 95 17.93 31.75 -1.02
N ILE A 96 19.12 31.27 -0.63
CA ILE A 96 19.86 31.78 0.53
C ILE A 96 20.80 32.88 0.04
N LYS A 97 20.28 34.10 -0.14
CA LYS A 97 21.04 35.28 -0.56
C LYS A 97 20.39 36.58 -0.09
N ARG A 98 21.20 37.62 0.14
CA ARG A 98 20.74 39.00 0.39
C ARG A 98 20.99 39.84 -0.86
N LYS A 99 19.94 40.46 -1.39
CA LYS A 99 19.95 41.18 -2.67
C LYS A 99 19.02 42.39 -2.64
N SER A 100 19.18 43.31 -3.59
CA SER A 100 18.24 44.43 -3.77
C SER A 100 16.87 43.95 -4.26
N VAL A 101 15.83 44.77 -4.09
CA VAL A 101 14.48 44.47 -4.59
C VAL A 101 14.47 44.26 -6.12
N LYS A 102 15.31 44.99 -6.86
CA LYS A 102 15.44 44.83 -8.32
C LYS A 102 15.99 43.45 -8.68
N GLU A 103 17.05 43.00 -8.01
CA GLU A 103 17.63 41.68 -8.22
C GLU A 103 16.68 40.56 -7.80
N PHE A 104 15.92 40.74 -6.71
CA PHE A 104 14.87 39.80 -6.30
C PHE A 104 13.79 39.66 -7.38
N SER A 105 13.32 40.78 -7.95
CA SER A 105 12.34 40.77 -9.04
C SER A 105 12.86 40.02 -10.28
N ILE A 106 14.13 40.22 -10.65
CA ILE A 106 14.77 39.50 -11.76
C ILE A 106 14.84 38.00 -11.47
N TRP A 107 15.22 37.62 -10.26
CA TRP A 107 15.25 36.22 -9.85
C TRP A 107 13.86 35.57 -9.89
N CYS A 108 12.81 36.25 -9.42
CA CYS A 108 11.44 35.74 -9.54
C CYS A 108 11.02 35.52 -11.00
N GLN A 109 11.41 36.41 -11.93
CA GLN A 109 11.14 36.24 -13.36
C GLN A 109 11.89 35.05 -13.96
N HIS A 110 13.13 34.82 -13.51
CA HIS A 110 13.91 33.64 -13.88
C HIS A 110 13.23 32.35 -13.42
N ILE A 111 12.91 32.23 -12.12
CA ILE A 111 12.19 31.06 -11.58
C ILE A 111 10.85 30.85 -12.27
N HIS A 112 10.10 31.93 -12.52
CA HIS A 112 8.86 31.86 -13.29
C HIS A 112 9.09 31.28 -14.69
N SER A 113 10.15 31.68 -15.37
CA SER A 113 10.48 31.19 -16.72
C SER A 113 10.83 29.70 -16.69
N LEU A 114 11.63 29.25 -15.71
CA LEU A 114 11.94 27.83 -15.52
C LEU A 114 10.67 27.00 -15.30
N ILE A 115 9.78 27.45 -14.42
CA ILE A 115 8.53 26.75 -14.11
C ILE A 115 7.57 26.75 -15.31
N LYS A 116 7.46 27.87 -16.03
CA LYS A 116 6.53 28.05 -17.16
C LYS A 116 6.99 27.31 -18.42
N LEU A 117 8.28 27.31 -18.71
CA LEU A 117 8.87 26.65 -19.88
C LEU A 117 9.22 25.19 -19.60
N GLY A 118 9.36 24.83 -18.33
CA GLY A 118 9.58 23.47 -17.90
C GLY A 118 8.39 22.56 -18.22
N ASN A 119 8.64 21.26 -18.25
CA ASN A 119 7.62 20.27 -18.57
C ASN A 119 7.19 19.48 -17.33
N ASN A 120 6.05 18.82 -17.44
CA ASN A 120 5.42 18.04 -16.39
C ASN A 120 6.16 16.74 -16.04
N GLU A 121 7.20 16.37 -16.80
CA GLU A 121 7.98 15.12 -16.70
C GLU A 121 9.50 15.36 -16.53
N SER A 122 9.92 16.62 -16.27
CA SER A 122 11.32 16.98 -16.12
C SER A 122 12.02 16.17 -15.04
N LYS A 123 13.19 15.64 -15.36
CA LYS A 123 14.05 14.97 -14.37
C LYS A 123 14.67 16.02 -13.46
N ILE A 124 14.78 15.68 -12.18
CA ILE A 124 15.60 16.45 -11.24
C ILE A 124 17.07 16.11 -11.51
N PRO A 125 17.96 17.11 -11.73
CA PRO A 125 19.37 16.85 -11.98
C PRO A 125 19.99 15.96 -10.90
N ARG A 126 20.71 14.91 -11.32
CA ARG A 126 21.36 13.90 -10.46
C ARG A 126 20.46 13.11 -9.51
N MET A 127 19.14 13.13 -9.70
CA MET A 127 18.18 12.35 -8.89
C MET A 127 17.42 11.31 -9.71
N SER A 128 18.04 10.77 -10.76
CA SER A 128 17.41 9.78 -11.64
C SER A 128 17.06 8.46 -10.96
N ASN A 129 17.66 8.20 -9.80
CA ASN A 129 17.42 7.01 -8.99
C ASN A 129 16.07 7.04 -8.26
N LEU A 130 15.39 8.19 -8.15
CA LEU A 130 14.10 8.31 -7.47
C LEU A 130 12.93 7.96 -8.38
N ALA A 131 11.78 7.65 -7.78
CA ALA A 131 10.52 7.45 -8.48
C ALA A 131 10.17 8.70 -9.29
N ASN A 132 9.74 8.49 -10.54
CA ASN A 132 9.23 9.58 -11.36
C ASN A 132 7.91 10.08 -10.77
N PHE A 133 7.59 11.34 -11.01
CA PHE A 133 6.28 11.88 -10.69
C PHE A 133 5.83 12.90 -11.73
N LYS A 134 4.52 13.04 -11.89
CA LYS A 134 3.91 14.04 -12.79
C LYS A 134 2.49 14.36 -12.34
N THR A 135 2.01 15.54 -12.71
CA THR A 135 0.59 15.87 -12.51
C THR A 135 -0.23 15.25 -13.63
N VAL A 136 -1.35 14.62 -13.31
CA VAL A 136 -2.29 14.09 -14.30
C VAL A 136 -3.67 14.71 -14.14
N GLU A 137 -4.44 14.67 -15.23
CA GLU A 137 -5.82 15.18 -15.27
C GLU A 137 -6.84 14.07 -15.57
N LYS A 138 -6.36 12.82 -15.63
CA LYS A 138 -7.13 11.60 -15.82
C LYS A 138 -6.38 10.43 -15.21
N PHE A 139 -7.10 9.39 -14.83
CA PHE A 139 -6.56 8.10 -14.44
C PHE A 139 -5.88 7.45 -15.64
N GLU A 140 -4.60 7.07 -15.48
CA GLU A 140 -3.82 6.42 -16.56
C GLU A 140 -4.09 4.92 -16.65
N ASP A 141 -4.65 4.32 -15.59
CA ASP A 141 -4.88 2.88 -15.49
C ASP A 141 -6.00 2.60 -14.47
N THR A 142 -6.36 1.33 -14.31
CA THR A 142 -7.43 0.85 -13.44
C THR A 142 -6.95 0.81 -11.98
N PRO A 143 -7.62 1.51 -11.06
CA PRO A 143 -7.39 1.35 -9.63
C PRO A 143 -7.56 -0.09 -9.16
N VAL A 144 -6.67 -0.55 -8.29
CA VAL A 144 -6.78 -1.84 -7.61
C VAL A 144 -7.00 -1.70 -6.12
N SER A 145 -6.56 -0.59 -5.52
CA SER A 145 -6.68 -0.37 -4.07
C SER A 145 -6.72 1.14 -3.80
N VAL A 146 -7.54 1.53 -2.84
CA VAL A 146 -7.56 2.88 -2.28
C VAL A 146 -7.22 2.78 -0.80
N GLN A 147 -6.17 3.47 -0.39
CA GLN A 147 -5.67 3.45 0.98
C GLN A 147 -5.78 4.84 1.58
N LEU A 148 -6.40 4.93 2.77
CA LEU A 148 -6.41 6.18 3.52
C LEU A 148 -4.98 6.55 3.96
N ASP A 149 -4.77 7.83 4.27
CA ASP A 149 -3.46 8.31 4.69
C ASP A 149 -3.01 7.68 6.02
N SER A 150 -1.70 7.61 6.20
CA SER A 150 -0.96 7.27 7.43
C SER A 150 -1.60 7.68 8.73
N VAL A 151 -2.19 8.87 8.74
CA VAL A 151 -2.73 9.48 9.94
C VAL A 151 -3.78 8.57 10.58
N CYS A 152 -4.51 7.79 9.76
CA CYS A 152 -5.45 6.74 10.20
C CYS A 152 -4.79 5.55 10.91
N PHE A 153 -3.48 5.54 11.09
CA PHE A 153 -2.78 4.41 11.73
C PHE A 153 -1.88 4.86 12.89
N GLN A 154 -1.80 6.17 13.16
CA GLN A 154 -1.05 6.74 14.28
C GLN A 154 -1.91 6.86 15.56
N MET A 155 -3.07 6.21 15.60
CA MET A 155 -4.14 6.47 16.57
C MET A 155 -4.05 5.64 17.85
N ALA A 156 -4.53 6.24 18.94
CA ALA A 156 -4.98 5.51 20.12
C ALA A 156 -6.47 5.14 20.02
N ILE A 157 -7.30 6.01 19.43
CA ILE A 157 -8.76 5.83 19.31
C ILE A 157 -9.25 6.40 17.97
N THR A 158 -10.15 5.68 17.29
CA THR A 158 -10.97 6.19 16.18
C THR A 158 -12.43 6.00 16.44
N ILE A 159 -13.22 7.03 16.18
CA ILE A 159 -14.67 7.01 16.24
C ILE A 159 -15.21 7.58 14.93
N ILE A 160 -16.05 6.81 14.26
CA ILE A 160 -16.78 7.24 13.07
C ILE A 160 -18.25 7.28 13.44
N THR A 161 -18.94 8.36 13.09
CA THR A 161 -20.36 8.54 13.39
C THR A 161 -21.14 8.85 12.12
N LYS A 162 -22.32 8.26 11.99
CA LYS A 162 -23.30 8.55 10.94
C LYS A 162 -24.69 8.54 11.56
N GLY A 163 -25.25 9.73 11.82
CA GLY A 163 -26.46 9.86 12.63
C GLY A 163 -26.25 9.26 14.02
N ASP A 164 -27.12 8.33 14.43
CA ASP A 164 -27.04 7.66 15.74
C ASP A 164 -26.06 6.47 15.78
N LYS A 165 -25.55 6.02 14.62
CA LYS A 165 -24.59 4.91 14.57
C LYS A 165 -23.18 5.41 14.91
N VAL A 166 -22.49 4.65 15.77
CA VAL A 166 -21.13 4.92 16.22
C VAL A 166 -20.26 3.69 16.03
N TYR A 167 -19.21 3.83 15.22
CA TYR A 167 -18.21 2.79 14.99
C TYR A 167 -16.94 3.16 15.74
N LYS A 168 -16.40 2.26 16.55
CA LYS A 168 -15.20 2.50 17.38
C LYS A 168 -14.07 1.56 16.97
N SER A 169 -12.85 2.08 16.89
CA SER A 169 -11.64 1.31 16.57
C SER A 169 -11.62 0.65 15.19
N PHE A 170 -12.43 1.17 14.24
CA PHE A 170 -12.39 0.77 12.84
C PHE A 170 -11.80 1.86 11.97
N ILE A 171 -11.13 1.43 10.90
CA ILE A 171 -10.58 2.31 9.87
C ILE A 171 -11.53 2.23 8.67
N PRO A 172 -11.98 3.36 8.11
CA PRO A 172 -12.86 3.32 6.96
C PRO A 172 -12.13 2.73 5.74
N GLU A 173 -12.87 2.02 4.90
CA GLU A 173 -12.37 1.45 3.66
C GLU A 173 -13.06 2.09 2.46
N ILE A 174 -12.29 2.43 1.43
CA ILE A 174 -12.84 2.88 0.14
C ILE A 174 -12.64 1.74 -0.85
N ILE A 175 -13.74 1.18 -1.33
CA ILE A 175 -13.74 0.16 -2.37
C ILE A 175 -13.97 0.85 -3.71
N PHE A 176 -13.12 0.55 -4.69
CA PHE A 176 -13.23 1.07 -6.05
C PHE A 176 -14.33 0.31 -6.81
N ASP A 177 -15.24 1.05 -7.43
CA ASP A 177 -16.32 0.49 -8.24
C ASP A 177 -16.02 0.64 -9.74
N ASN A 178 -15.84 1.88 -10.22
CA ASN A 178 -15.63 2.14 -11.64
C ASN A 178 -14.96 3.50 -11.93
N LEU A 179 -14.43 3.66 -13.14
CA LEU A 179 -14.04 4.94 -13.73
C LEU A 179 -15.08 5.43 -14.74
N SER A 180 -15.21 6.74 -14.88
CA SER A 180 -15.99 7.33 -15.99
C SER A 180 -15.33 7.04 -17.35
N ASN A 181 -16.10 7.06 -18.43
CA ASN A 181 -15.61 6.79 -19.80
C ASN A 181 -14.42 7.66 -20.26
N ASN A 182 -14.27 8.86 -19.69
CA ASN A 182 -13.16 9.77 -20.00
C ASN A 182 -11.98 9.63 -19.02
N ASN A 183 -12.05 8.66 -18.10
CA ASN A 183 -11.11 8.41 -17.01
C ASN A 183 -10.83 9.66 -16.15
N LYS A 184 -11.77 10.61 -16.04
CA LYS A 184 -11.60 11.79 -15.17
C LYS A 184 -12.26 11.65 -13.81
N LYS A 185 -13.16 10.67 -13.67
CA LYS A 185 -13.90 10.43 -12.44
C LYS A 185 -13.69 9.00 -11.96
N PHE A 186 -13.59 8.86 -10.66
CA PHE A 186 -13.56 7.61 -9.93
C PHE A 186 -14.83 7.54 -9.08
N GLU A 187 -15.47 6.39 -9.07
CA GLU A 187 -16.61 6.06 -8.23
C GLU A 187 -16.21 4.90 -7.34
N GLY A 188 -16.59 5.01 -6.07
CA GLY A 188 -16.36 3.98 -5.07
C GLY A 188 -17.36 4.10 -3.93
N SER A 189 -17.17 3.22 -2.96
CA SER A 189 -18.06 3.08 -1.82
C SER A 189 -17.24 3.07 -0.53
N LEU A 190 -17.67 3.86 0.45
CA LEU A 190 -17.05 3.95 1.78
C LEU A 190 -17.72 2.96 2.71
N PHE A 191 -16.94 2.09 3.31
CA PHE A 191 -17.39 1.10 4.27
C PHE A 191 -16.74 1.32 5.63
N VAL A 192 -17.49 0.99 6.68
CA VAL A 192 -16.95 0.72 8.01
C VAL A 192 -17.57 -0.58 8.47
N GLU A 193 -16.75 -1.52 8.91
CA GLU A 193 -17.16 -2.91 9.08
C GLU A 193 -17.81 -3.45 7.79
N ASN A 194 -19.05 -3.93 7.87
CA ASN A 194 -19.86 -4.38 6.74
C ASN A 194 -20.90 -3.33 6.30
N ASP A 195 -20.93 -2.16 6.95
CA ASP A 195 -21.89 -1.10 6.66
C ASP A 195 -21.35 -0.17 5.56
N GLU A 196 -22.08 -0.07 4.45
CA GLU A 196 -21.85 0.97 3.44
C GLU A 196 -22.31 2.33 4.00
N LEU A 197 -21.35 3.22 4.28
CA LEU A 197 -21.66 4.53 4.84
C LEU A 197 -22.03 5.55 3.78
N ALA A 198 -21.38 5.53 2.61
CA ALA A 198 -21.56 6.54 1.58
C ALA A 198 -21.02 6.10 0.21
N LYS A 199 -21.49 6.75 -0.86
CA LYS A 199 -20.77 6.77 -2.13
C LYS A 199 -19.66 7.81 -2.09
N VAL A 200 -18.52 7.47 -2.67
CA VAL A 200 -17.33 8.33 -2.73
C VAL A 200 -16.96 8.56 -4.18
N TYR A 201 -16.65 9.82 -4.50
CA TYR A 201 -16.26 10.23 -5.84
C TYR A 201 -14.92 10.93 -5.79
N PHE A 202 -14.09 10.71 -6.82
CA PHE A 202 -12.97 11.61 -7.13
C PHE A 202 -13.15 12.23 -8.51
N ASP A 203 -12.92 13.52 -8.65
CA ASP A 203 -12.97 14.24 -9.94
C ASP A 203 -11.77 15.20 -10.10
N PHE A 204 -11.02 15.02 -11.19
CA PHE A 204 -9.89 15.91 -11.50
C PHE A 204 -10.29 17.36 -11.74
N ASN A 205 -11.54 17.63 -12.14
CA ASN A 205 -12.00 18.99 -12.46
C ASN A 205 -12.47 19.77 -11.22
N ASN A 206 -12.73 19.09 -10.10
CA ASN A 206 -13.19 19.73 -8.87
C ASN A 206 -12.01 20.32 -8.08
N GLU A 207 -12.25 21.35 -7.28
CA GLU A 207 -11.25 21.90 -6.35
C GLU A 207 -10.97 20.90 -5.22
N LYS A 208 -12.03 20.52 -4.47
CA LYS A 208 -12.03 19.32 -3.63
C LYS A 208 -12.08 18.10 -4.52
N LYS A 209 -10.99 17.32 -4.52
CA LYS A 209 -10.85 16.18 -5.41
C LYS A 209 -11.78 15.05 -5.02
N TRP A 210 -11.89 14.80 -3.72
CA TRP A 210 -12.76 13.78 -3.16
C TRP A 210 -14.08 14.39 -2.68
N VAL A 211 -15.18 13.69 -2.92
CA VAL A 211 -16.52 14.06 -2.45
C VAL A 211 -17.18 12.83 -1.83
N VAL A 212 -17.70 12.97 -0.62
CA VAL A 212 -18.47 11.93 0.06
C VAL A 212 -19.96 12.26 0.00
N ASN A 213 -20.73 11.42 -0.71
CA ASN A 213 -22.17 11.59 -0.87
C ASN A 213 -22.90 10.63 0.08
N SER A 214 -23.53 11.22 1.10
CA SER A 214 -24.27 10.53 2.13
C SER A 214 -25.57 11.29 2.44
N ASP A 215 -26.60 10.56 2.83
CA ASP A 215 -27.88 11.09 3.29
C ASP A 215 -27.78 11.80 4.65
N THR A 216 -26.81 11.37 5.47
CA THR A 216 -26.49 11.95 6.78
C THR A 216 -25.01 12.29 6.84
N GLU A 217 -24.65 13.37 7.55
CA GLU A 217 -23.24 13.74 7.78
C GLU A 217 -22.48 12.60 8.47
N ILE A 218 -21.26 12.34 7.99
CA ILE A 218 -20.36 11.34 8.56
C ILE A 218 -19.16 12.10 9.14
N ASN A 219 -18.95 11.92 10.44
CA ASN A 219 -17.84 12.56 11.15
C ASN A 219 -16.82 11.51 11.59
N ILE A 220 -15.54 11.91 11.56
CA ILE A 220 -14.42 11.12 12.05
C ILE A 220 -13.72 11.89 13.18
N PHE A 221 -13.56 11.18 14.30
CA PHE A 221 -12.73 11.61 15.42
C PHE A 221 -11.54 10.65 15.54
N MET A 222 -10.33 11.19 15.61
CA MET A 222 -9.12 10.42 15.88
C MET A 222 -8.31 11.07 16.98
N ASP A 223 -8.01 10.28 18.00
CA ASP A 223 -7.06 10.64 19.04
C ASP A 223 -5.67 10.12 18.66
N ILE A 224 -4.73 11.04 18.44
CA ILE A 224 -3.38 10.76 17.98
C ILE A 224 -2.42 11.20 19.08
N PRO A 225 -1.56 10.30 19.61
CA PRO A 225 -0.59 10.67 20.62
C PRO A 225 0.26 11.87 20.20
N ASP A 226 0.48 12.78 21.15
CA ASP A 226 1.32 13.98 21.00
C ASP A 226 0.89 14.94 19.88
N LYS A 227 -0.37 14.87 19.42
CA LYS A 227 -0.97 15.78 18.44
C LYS A 227 -2.36 16.22 18.87
N ASP A 228 -2.82 17.33 18.29
CA ASP A 228 -4.22 17.73 18.43
C ASP A 228 -5.13 16.64 17.83
N PRO A 229 -6.21 16.26 18.52
CA PRO A 229 -7.14 15.28 17.99
C PRO A 229 -7.79 15.82 16.72
N ILE A 230 -7.97 14.93 15.74
CA ILE A 230 -8.68 15.25 14.52
C ILE A 230 -10.16 15.06 14.80
N ASN A 231 -10.97 16.09 14.58
CA ASN A 231 -12.43 16.02 14.67
C ASN A 231 -13.04 16.81 13.52
N THR A 232 -13.50 16.11 12.48
CA THR A 232 -13.98 16.75 11.26
C THR A 232 -14.93 15.83 10.49
N SER A 233 -15.59 16.35 9.47
CA SER A 233 -16.36 15.53 8.54
C SER A 233 -15.44 14.66 7.70
N ILE A 234 -15.90 13.47 7.32
CA ILE A 234 -15.09 12.54 6.52
C ILE A 234 -14.70 13.13 5.15
N ASP A 235 -15.55 14.00 4.57
CA ASP A 235 -15.26 14.74 3.33
C ASP A 235 -14.05 15.67 3.47
N ASN A 236 -13.99 16.43 4.57
CA ASN A 236 -12.86 17.30 4.85
C ASN A 236 -11.62 16.48 5.16
N PHE A 237 -11.76 15.42 5.96
CA PHE A 237 -10.68 14.53 6.33
C PHE A 237 -9.95 13.94 5.11
N ILE A 238 -10.67 13.34 4.17
CA ILE A 238 -10.07 12.72 2.98
C ILE A 238 -9.51 13.73 1.96
N ASN A 239 -9.83 15.02 2.08
CA ASN A 239 -9.20 16.05 1.22
C ASN A 239 -7.96 16.66 1.89
N GLU A 240 -7.96 16.78 3.22
CA GLU A 240 -6.78 17.20 3.99
C GLU A 240 -5.70 16.10 4.01
N TYR A 241 -6.13 14.84 4.11
CA TYR A 241 -5.30 13.65 4.11
C TYR A 241 -5.69 12.75 2.91
N PRO A 242 -5.30 13.14 1.68
CA PRO A 242 -5.77 12.49 0.46
C PRO A 242 -5.40 11.01 0.38
N PRO A 243 -6.40 10.12 0.18
CA PRO A 243 -6.16 8.72 -0.06
C PRO A 243 -5.19 8.47 -1.21
N LEU A 244 -4.40 7.40 -1.08
CA LEU A 244 -3.55 6.88 -2.12
C LEU A 244 -4.31 5.87 -2.98
N ILE A 245 -4.41 6.16 -4.27
CA ILE A 245 -4.94 5.21 -5.25
C ILE A 245 -3.77 4.44 -5.86
N ILE A 246 -3.85 3.12 -5.87
CA ILE A 246 -2.84 2.23 -6.45
C ILE A 246 -3.41 1.61 -7.71
N PHE A 247 -2.62 1.58 -8.78
CA PHE A 247 -3.02 1.02 -10.07
C PHE A 247 -2.43 -0.36 -10.35
N GLN A 248 -3.00 -1.05 -11.34
CA GLN A 248 -2.51 -2.35 -11.82
C GLN A 248 -1.06 -2.34 -12.33
N ASN A 249 -0.53 -1.18 -12.71
CA ASN A 249 0.82 -1.00 -13.25
C ASN A 249 1.86 -0.51 -12.21
N ALA A 250 1.59 -0.67 -10.91
CA ALA A 250 2.44 -0.26 -9.78
C ALA A 250 2.50 1.24 -9.53
N LYS A 251 1.97 2.06 -10.44
CA LYS A 251 1.89 3.49 -10.21
C LYS A 251 0.91 3.77 -9.09
N SER A 252 1.11 4.89 -8.42
CA SER A 252 0.20 5.38 -7.39
C SER A 252 -0.17 6.83 -7.64
N LEU A 253 -1.38 7.21 -7.27
CA LEU A 253 -1.90 8.57 -7.42
C LEU A 253 -2.28 9.10 -6.04
N ARG A 254 -1.76 10.29 -5.69
CA ARG A 254 -2.19 11.05 -4.52
C ARG A 254 -2.63 12.45 -4.98
N GLY A 255 -3.89 12.79 -4.74
CA GLY A 255 -4.48 13.98 -5.34
C GLY A 255 -4.35 13.92 -6.86
N SER A 256 -3.66 14.89 -7.47
CA SER A 256 -3.39 14.90 -8.92
C SER A 256 -1.97 14.47 -9.28
N THR A 257 -1.16 14.02 -8.33
CA THR A 257 0.24 13.61 -8.57
C THR A 257 0.32 12.11 -8.75
N LEU A 258 0.69 11.68 -9.95
CA LEU A 258 1.00 10.30 -10.28
C LEU A 258 2.48 10.02 -10.00
N PHE A 259 2.76 8.95 -9.27
CA PHE A 259 4.10 8.45 -8.98
C PHE A 259 4.33 7.15 -9.74
N GLU A 260 5.51 7.02 -10.31
CA GLU A 260 5.96 5.82 -11.01
C GLU A 260 7.24 5.30 -10.36
N PRO A 261 7.16 4.15 -9.66
CA PRO A 261 8.30 3.57 -8.97
C PRO A 261 9.39 3.12 -9.96
N LYS A 262 10.65 3.15 -9.51
CA LYS A 262 11.78 2.52 -10.21
C LYS A 262 11.86 1.05 -9.84
N ILE A 263 11.02 0.25 -10.49
CA ILE A 263 11.03 -1.21 -10.36
C ILE A 263 12.11 -1.76 -11.30
N LYS A 264 13.00 -2.62 -10.79
CA LYS A 264 13.86 -3.41 -11.68
C LYS A 264 12.98 -4.42 -12.41
N GLU A 265 13.05 -4.47 -13.73
CA GLU A 265 12.39 -5.53 -14.51
C GLU A 265 12.89 -6.90 -14.02
N GLN A 266 12.08 -7.55 -13.21
CA GLN A 266 12.33 -8.91 -12.75
C GLN A 266 11.08 -9.72 -13.07
N LYS A 267 11.28 -10.91 -13.66
CA LYS A 267 10.25 -11.94 -13.60
C LYS A 267 10.00 -12.25 -12.13
N PHE A 268 8.75 -12.51 -11.77
CA PHE A 268 8.43 -12.86 -10.40
C PHE A 268 9.20 -14.13 -10.00
N ASP A 269 9.76 -14.16 -8.78
CA ASP A 269 10.42 -15.36 -8.29
C ASP A 269 9.38 -16.46 -8.02
N THR A 270 9.30 -17.40 -8.94
CA THR A 270 8.36 -18.51 -8.86
C THR A 270 8.66 -19.46 -7.70
N SER A 271 9.82 -19.34 -7.05
CA SER A 271 10.17 -20.09 -5.83
C SER A 271 9.32 -19.69 -4.62
N LEU A 272 8.70 -18.50 -4.65
CA LEU A 272 7.79 -18.02 -3.61
C LEU A 272 6.44 -18.76 -3.59
N PHE A 273 6.08 -19.44 -4.69
CA PHE A 273 4.96 -20.39 -4.71
C PHE A 273 5.35 -21.68 -4.00
N LYS A 274 4.70 -21.96 -2.88
CA LYS A 274 4.90 -23.15 -2.08
C LYS A 274 3.64 -24.00 -2.09
N ALA A 275 3.84 -25.30 -2.26
CA ALA A 275 2.81 -26.28 -1.96
C ALA A 275 2.75 -26.49 -0.46
N ILE A 276 1.54 -26.71 0.06
CA ILE A 276 1.34 -27.11 1.45
C ILE A 276 1.47 -28.62 1.60
N ASN A 277 1.93 -29.06 2.78
CA ASN A 277 2.01 -30.48 3.10
C ASN A 277 0.61 -31.11 3.11
N GLY A 278 0.47 -32.30 2.53
CA GLY A 278 -0.83 -33.00 2.43
C GLY A 278 -1.86 -32.36 1.50
N GLY A 279 -1.52 -31.32 0.74
CA GLY A 279 -2.40 -30.69 -0.24
C GLY A 279 -3.73 -30.17 0.35
N TRP A 280 -4.75 -30.07 -0.51
CA TRP A 280 -6.07 -29.53 -0.19
C TRP A 280 -7.19 -30.60 -0.28
N ASP A 281 -6.83 -31.89 -0.23
CA ASP A 281 -7.74 -32.99 -0.59
C ASP A 281 -8.91 -33.17 0.40
N GLU A 282 -8.71 -32.88 1.68
CA GLU A 282 -9.74 -32.94 2.74
C GLU A 282 -10.42 -31.57 2.98
N THR A 283 -10.16 -30.60 2.10
CA THR A 283 -10.65 -29.22 2.25
C THR A 283 -11.75 -28.93 1.26
N ASP A 284 -12.86 -28.36 1.75
CA ASP A 284 -13.86 -27.70 0.93
C ASP A 284 -13.30 -26.34 0.51
N ILE A 285 -12.61 -26.32 -0.63
CA ILE A 285 -11.91 -25.12 -1.12
C ILE A 285 -12.86 -23.97 -1.49
N LYS A 286 -14.18 -24.19 -1.52
CA LYS A 286 -15.21 -23.18 -1.77
C LYS A 286 -15.70 -22.50 -0.49
N LYS A 287 -15.15 -22.90 0.66
CA LYS A 287 -15.46 -22.36 1.98
C LYS A 287 -14.21 -21.70 2.56
N GLU A 288 -14.30 -20.41 2.89
CA GLU A 288 -13.17 -19.66 3.42
C GLU A 288 -13.02 -19.92 4.92
N ALA A 289 -14.06 -19.52 5.67
CA ALA A 289 -14.17 -19.64 7.12
C ALA A 289 -15.41 -20.43 7.55
N GLU A 290 -16.41 -20.60 6.67
CA GLU A 290 -17.65 -21.29 7.05
C GLU A 290 -17.47 -22.81 7.08
N GLU A 291 -18.40 -23.50 7.74
CA GLU A 291 -18.38 -24.96 7.81
C GLU A 291 -18.39 -25.60 6.40
N PRO A 292 -17.54 -26.62 6.18
CA PRO A 292 -17.55 -27.41 4.95
C PRO A 292 -18.94 -27.95 4.64
N LYS A 293 -19.35 -27.86 3.38
CA LYS A 293 -20.66 -28.39 2.93
C LYS A 293 -20.50 -29.57 1.98
N GLU A 294 -19.34 -29.72 1.36
CA GLU A 294 -19.04 -30.84 0.49
C GLU A 294 -18.83 -32.14 1.29
N ALA A 295 -19.48 -33.22 0.88
CA ALA A 295 -19.40 -34.51 1.55
C ALA A 295 -17.97 -35.08 1.52
N GLY A 296 -17.47 -35.51 2.69
CA GLY A 296 -16.10 -36.03 2.83
C GLY A 296 -15.03 -34.95 3.00
N LYS A 297 -15.40 -33.67 2.99
CA LYS A 297 -14.50 -32.57 3.37
C LYS A 297 -14.64 -32.28 4.86
N ILE A 298 -13.49 -32.10 5.50
CA ILE A 298 -13.38 -31.93 6.96
C ILE A 298 -13.04 -30.48 7.31
N TYR A 299 -12.29 -29.81 6.44
CA TYR A 299 -11.77 -28.47 6.69
C TYR A 299 -12.30 -27.46 5.69
N ASN A 300 -12.48 -26.21 6.10
CA ASN A 300 -12.45 -25.06 5.20
C ASN A 300 -11.00 -24.55 5.00
N VAL A 301 -10.82 -23.50 4.20
CA VAL A 301 -9.47 -23.00 3.86
C VAL A 301 -8.72 -22.50 5.10
N GLN A 302 -9.36 -21.73 5.99
CA GLN A 302 -8.72 -21.23 7.21
C GLN A 302 -8.38 -22.38 8.18
N GLN A 303 -9.30 -23.32 8.42
CA GLN A 303 -9.08 -24.50 9.27
C GLN A 303 -7.93 -25.37 8.75
N LYS A 304 -7.86 -25.61 7.43
CA LYS A 304 -6.73 -26.34 6.82
C LYS A 304 -5.42 -25.57 6.97
N THR A 305 -5.45 -24.26 6.83
CA THR A 305 -4.27 -23.38 7.03
C THR A 305 -3.75 -23.50 8.46
N ILE A 306 -4.63 -23.40 9.46
CA ILE A 306 -4.27 -23.61 10.88
C ILE A 306 -3.68 -25.01 11.07
N LYS A 307 -4.31 -26.05 10.52
CA LYS A 307 -3.77 -27.41 10.61
C LYS A 307 -2.37 -27.53 10.02
N VAL A 308 -2.11 -26.92 8.85
CA VAL A 308 -0.78 -26.94 8.22
C VAL A 308 0.25 -26.19 9.09
N ILE A 309 -0.16 -25.12 9.77
CA ILE A 309 0.69 -24.42 10.73
C ILE A 309 1.00 -25.32 11.92
N THR A 310 -0.03 -25.87 12.59
CA THR A 310 0.14 -26.66 13.82
C THR A 310 0.81 -28.02 13.60
N ASP A 311 0.67 -28.61 12.42
CA ASP A 311 1.37 -29.85 12.04
C ASP A 311 2.83 -29.58 11.58
N SER A 312 3.23 -28.31 11.42
CA SER A 312 4.56 -27.94 11.00
C SER A 312 5.58 -28.25 12.09
N PRO A 313 6.78 -28.77 11.75
CA PRO A 313 7.87 -28.89 12.73
C PRO A 313 8.35 -27.53 13.24
N ASP A 314 7.96 -26.44 12.57
CA ASP A 314 8.29 -25.09 12.99
C ASP A 314 7.40 -24.53 14.10
N TYR A 315 6.23 -25.14 14.34
CA TYR A 315 5.26 -24.72 15.36
C TYR A 315 5.64 -25.26 16.72
N LEU A 316 5.63 -24.38 17.72
CA LEU A 316 6.01 -24.69 19.10
C LEU A 316 4.84 -24.47 20.06
N ASP A 317 4.91 -25.09 21.24
CA ASP A 317 3.84 -25.01 22.24
C ASP A 317 3.66 -23.62 22.83
N ASP A 318 4.65 -22.72 22.73
CA ASP A 318 4.58 -21.31 23.17
C ASP A 318 4.03 -20.38 22.07
N ASP A 319 3.99 -20.81 20.81
CA ASP A 319 3.50 -20.01 19.69
C ASP A 319 2.04 -19.58 19.84
N ILE A 320 1.73 -18.37 19.39
CA ILE A 320 0.38 -17.79 19.53
C ILE A 320 -0.26 -17.67 18.16
N ILE A 321 -1.49 -18.18 18.01
CA ILE A 321 -2.29 -18.02 16.79
C ILE A 321 -3.53 -17.19 17.11
N VAL A 322 -3.68 -16.08 16.40
CA VAL A 322 -4.86 -15.22 16.42
C VAL A 322 -5.63 -15.43 15.13
N ILE A 323 -6.93 -15.71 15.23
CA ILE A 323 -7.86 -15.66 14.11
C ILE A 323 -8.50 -14.27 14.15
N ASP A 324 -8.46 -13.55 13.04
CA ASP A 324 -9.02 -12.21 12.93
C ASP A 324 -9.97 -12.13 11.74
N ASP A 325 -11.04 -12.94 11.74
CA ASP A 325 -12.02 -13.09 10.64
C ASP A 325 -13.15 -12.03 10.70
N GLY A 326 -12.78 -10.81 11.08
CA GLY A 326 -13.70 -9.69 11.28
C GLY A 326 -13.45 -8.58 10.27
N ALA A 327 -14.48 -7.79 9.96
CA ALA A 327 -14.32 -6.67 9.03
C ALA A 327 -13.16 -5.72 9.44
N GLY A 328 -12.39 -5.25 8.47
CA GLY A 328 -11.16 -4.47 8.71
C GLY A 328 -10.02 -5.27 9.37
N GLU A 329 -10.00 -6.59 9.20
CA GLU A 329 -8.94 -7.49 9.68
C GLU A 329 -7.52 -7.07 9.30
N MET A 330 -6.56 -7.48 10.12
CA MET A 330 -5.15 -7.37 9.76
C MET A 330 -4.73 -8.47 8.79
N ALA A 331 -5.22 -9.68 9.03
CA ALA A 331 -5.13 -10.89 8.21
C ALA A 331 -6.04 -11.96 8.83
N ASP A 332 -6.58 -12.89 8.04
CA ASP A 332 -7.48 -13.93 8.54
C ASP A 332 -6.88 -14.73 9.72
N ILE A 333 -5.59 -15.08 9.59
CA ILE A 333 -4.84 -15.82 10.61
C ILE A 333 -3.48 -15.16 10.81
N ILE A 334 -3.08 -14.99 12.06
CA ILE A 334 -1.82 -14.39 12.46
C ILE A 334 -1.12 -15.34 13.42
N TRP A 335 0.07 -15.78 13.06
CA TRP A 335 0.87 -16.68 13.88
C TRP A 335 2.15 -15.98 14.33
N PHE A 336 2.30 -15.86 15.65
CA PHE A 336 3.51 -15.41 16.32
C PHE A 336 4.32 -16.65 16.69
N SER A 337 5.42 -16.86 15.96
CA SER A 337 6.45 -17.81 16.38
C SER A 337 7.38 -17.11 17.37
N VAL A 338 7.20 -17.39 18.66
CA VAL A 338 7.75 -16.55 19.74
C VAL A 338 9.24 -16.76 19.88
N GLU A 339 9.70 -18.01 20.02
CA GLU A 339 11.12 -18.34 20.13
C GLU A 339 11.93 -17.83 18.90
N LYS A 340 11.37 -17.99 17.69
CA LYS A 340 12.03 -17.59 16.45
C LYS A 340 11.89 -16.11 16.14
N LYS A 341 11.06 -15.37 16.88
CA LYS A 341 10.65 -13.99 16.62
C LYS A 341 10.18 -13.79 15.18
N ILE A 342 9.19 -14.57 14.74
CA ILE A 342 8.59 -14.45 13.40
C ILE A 342 7.08 -14.23 13.49
N ILE A 343 6.57 -13.21 12.80
CA ILE A 343 5.14 -12.98 12.63
C ILE A 343 4.73 -13.39 11.21
N HIS A 344 3.74 -14.26 11.13
CA HIS A 344 3.17 -14.75 9.88
C HIS A 344 1.73 -14.25 9.74
N PHE A 345 1.44 -13.51 8.68
CA PHE A 345 0.09 -13.10 8.29
C PHE A 345 -0.40 -13.99 7.16
N PHE A 346 -1.56 -14.61 7.31
CA PHE A 346 -2.18 -15.42 6.28
C PHE A 346 -3.45 -14.74 5.81
N HIS A 347 -3.49 -14.42 4.51
CA HIS A 347 -4.71 -13.99 3.84
C HIS A 347 -5.30 -15.18 3.11
N CYS A 348 -6.47 -15.63 3.54
CA CYS A 348 -7.14 -16.82 3.04
C CYS A 348 -8.28 -16.43 2.10
N LYS A 349 -8.31 -17.02 0.90
CA LYS A 349 -9.44 -16.84 -0.02
C LYS A 349 -9.91 -18.16 -0.59
N PHE A 350 -11.22 -18.40 -0.56
CA PHE A 350 -11.82 -19.56 -1.20
C PHE A 350 -11.62 -19.56 -2.73
N SER A 351 -11.76 -20.72 -3.35
CA SER A 351 -11.74 -20.89 -4.80
C SER A 351 -13.15 -20.84 -5.37
N TYR A 352 -13.41 -19.92 -6.28
CA TYR A 352 -14.68 -19.84 -7.01
C TYR A 352 -14.89 -21.02 -7.99
N THR A 353 -13.85 -21.78 -8.30
CA THR A 353 -13.91 -22.89 -9.27
C THR A 353 -13.20 -24.15 -8.77
N ASP A 354 -13.71 -25.31 -9.17
CA ASP A 354 -13.08 -26.62 -8.89
C ASP A 354 -11.79 -26.84 -9.70
N LYS A 355 -11.64 -26.10 -10.81
CA LYS A 355 -10.43 -26.08 -11.64
C LYS A 355 -9.51 -24.96 -11.18
N SER A 356 -8.23 -25.29 -11.02
CA SER A 356 -7.22 -24.29 -10.71
C SER A 356 -6.95 -23.38 -11.91
N GLY A 357 -6.70 -22.11 -11.65
CA GLY A 357 -6.52 -21.08 -12.67
C GLY A 357 -5.81 -19.85 -12.13
N ALA A 358 -5.89 -18.75 -12.88
CA ALA A 358 -5.40 -17.44 -12.48
C ALA A 358 -6.55 -16.43 -12.61
N ASN A 359 -7.68 -16.72 -11.96
CA ASN A 359 -8.84 -15.84 -12.01
C ASN A 359 -8.48 -14.49 -11.37
N MET A 360 -8.65 -13.42 -12.15
CA MET A 360 -8.27 -12.07 -11.74
C MET A 360 -9.05 -11.61 -10.52
N SER A 361 -10.33 -11.99 -10.37
CA SER A 361 -11.14 -11.59 -9.22
C SER A 361 -10.56 -12.12 -7.90
N ASN A 362 -10.25 -13.42 -7.85
CA ASN A 362 -9.74 -14.08 -6.64
C ASN A 362 -8.41 -13.49 -6.19
N ILE A 363 -7.57 -13.11 -7.16
CA ILE A 363 -6.24 -12.59 -6.86
C ILE A 363 -6.31 -11.12 -6.50
N THR A 364 -7.17 -10.33 -7.13
CA THR A 364 -7.30 -8.90 -6.85
C THR A 364 -7.69 -8.67 -5.39
N GLU A 365 -8.67 -9.41 -4.87
CA GLU A 365 -9.08 -9.33 -3.45
C GLU A 365 -7.94 -9.70 -2.49
N LEU A 366 -7.27 -10.81 -2.77
CA LEU A 366 -6.13 -11.31 -1.98
C LEU A 366 -4.95 -10.31 -1.95
N LEU A 367 -4.67 -9.68 -3.10
CA LEU A 367 -3.67 -8.63 -3.22
C LEU A 367 -4.08 -7.37 -2.45
N GLN A 368 -5.35 -6.98 -2.50
CA GLN A 368 -5.86 -5.82 -1.76
C GLN A 368 -5.70 -6.01 -0.26
N GLN A 369 -6.07 -7.18 0.29
CA GLN A 369 -5.86 -7.52 1.69
C GLN A 369 -4.38 -7.43 2.08
N ALA A 370 -3.47 -8.04 1.30
CA ALA A 370 -2.04 -7.98 1.56
C ALA A 370 -1.45 -6.56 1.42
N MET A 371 -1.96 -5.75 0.48
CA MET A 371 -1.57 -4.35 0.34
C MET A 371 -2.01 -3.52 1.55
N ARG A 372 -3.17 -3.81 2.14
CA ARG A 372 -3.62 -3.17 3.39
C ARG A 372 -2.77 -3.63 4.57
N ASN A 373 -2.38 -4.91 4.63
CA ASN A 373 -1.54 -5.45 5.71
C ASN A 373 -0.18 -4.74 5.84
N CYS A 374 0.35 -4.15 4.76
CA CYS A 374 1.62 -3.41 4.76
C CYS A 374 1.77 -2.37 5.89
N ILE A 375 0.66 -1.81 6.39
CA ILE A 375 0.65 -0.85 7.50
C ILE A 375 1.04 -1.48 8.85
N TRP A 376 0.74 -2.77 9.05
CA TRP A 376 0.95 -3.48 10.31
C TRP A 376 2.36 -4.07 10.42
N ILE A 377 3.02 -4.26 9.29
CA ILE A 377 4.40 -4.75 9.21
C ILE A 377 5.33 -3.79 9.94
N ARG A 378 5.98 -4.29 11.01
CA ARG A 378 6.85 -3.53 11.94
C ARG A 378 6.15 -2.47 12.78
N SER A 379 4.83 -2.49 12.89
CA SER A 379 4.09 -1.57 13.76
C SER A 379 4.20 -2.01 15.22
N SER A 380 4.57 -1.09 16.13
CA SER A 380 4.56 -1.32 17.58
C SER A 380 3.16 -1.48 18.15
N PHE A 381 2.12 -1.12 17.40
CA PHE A 381 0.73 -1.19 17.86
C PHE A 381 0.02 -2.48 17.43
N ILE A 382 0.68 -3.37 16.69
CA ILE A 382 0.03 -4.55 16.12
C ILE A 382 -0.63 -5.43 17.19
N ILE A 383 0.10 -5.76 18.27
CA ILE A 383 -0.42 -6.67 19.30
C ILE A 383 -1.53 -6.00 20.11
N LYS A 384 -1.32 -4.77 20.57
CA LYS A 384 -2.37 -3.95 21.21
C LYS A 384 -3.65 -3.87 20.38
N GLN A 385 -3.53 -3.67 19.08
CA GLN A 385 -4.67 -3.60 18.18
C GLN A 385 -5.35 -4.96 17.99
N LEU A 386 -4.58 -6.07 17.97
CA LEU A 386 -5.15 -7.42 17.95
C LEU A 386 -5.90 -7.75 19.23
N LEU A 387 -5.35 -7.44 20.41
CA LEU A 387 -6.05 -7.61 21.69
C LEU A 387 -7.38 -6.85 21.70
N ASN A 388 -7.37 -5.59 21.26
CA ASN A 388 -8.58 -4.78 21.14
C ASN A 388 -9.61 -5.38 20.16
N ARG A 389 -9.15 -6.00 19.06
CA ARG A 389 -10.03 -6.69 18.10
C ARG A 389 -10.60 -7.98 18.69
N VAL A 390 -9.78 -8.79 19.38
CA VAL A 390 -10.23 -9.99 20.09
C VAL A 390 -11.33 -9.67 21.10
N ASP A 391 -11.20 -8.55 21.82
CA ASP A 391 -12.19 -8.14 22.84
C ASP A 391 -13.51 -7.62 22.24
N LYS A 392 -13.47 -7.01 21.05
CA LYS A 392 -14.59 -6.24 20.49
C LYS A 392 -15.24 -6.84 19.25
N THR A 393 -14.54 -7.72 18.55
CA THR A 393 -14.97 -8.29 17.28
C THR A 393 -15.33 -9.74 17.47
N LYS A 394 -16.59 -10.10 17.22
CA LYS A 394 -17.13 -11.44 17.47
C LYS A 394 -16.35 -12.59 16.81
N ASN A 395 -15.75 -12.33 15.65
CA ASN A 395 -15.03 -13.33 14.86
C ASN A 395 -13.51 -13.31 15.09
N SER A 396 -13.01 -12.41 15.94
CA SER A 396 -11.59 -12.37 16.30
C SER A 396 -11.38 -13.13 17.61
N ARG A 397 -10.44 -14.09 17.63
CA ARG A 397 -10.16 -14.92 18.81
C ARG A 397 -8.72 -15.42 18.84
N ILE A 398 -8.24 -15.75 20.02
CA ILE A 398 -6.92 -16.38 20.23
C ILE A 398 -7.13 -17.88 20.40
N LEU A 399 -6.36 -18.70 19.69
CA LEU A 399 -6.42 -20.15 19.85
C LEU A 399 -5.78 -20.58 21.18
N ASN A 400 -6.31 -21.66 21.76
CA ASN A 400 -5.84 -22.26 23.02
C ASN A 400 -5.85 -21.29 24.21
N ASP A 401 -6.71 -20.28 24.19
CA ASP A 401 -6.92 -19.31 25.27
C ASP A 401 -5.66 -18.53 25.71
N LYS A 402 -4.71 -18.33 24.78
CA LYS A 402 -3.42 -17.65 25.03
C LYS A 402 -3.48 -16.11 25.11
N TYR A 403 -4.51 -15.58 25.76
CA TYR A 403 -4.70 -14.13 25.85
C TYR A 403 -3.61 -13.47 26.69
N ASP A 404 -3.30 -14.05 27.83
CA ASP A 404 -2.31 -13.52 28.76
C ASP A 404 -0.91 -13.51 28.12
N GLU A 405 -0.53 -14.58 27.40
CA GLU A 405 0.74 -14.66 26.69
C GLU A 405 0.85 -13.62 25.56
N LEU A 406 -0.24 -13.34 24.85
CA LEU A 406 -0.24 -12.27 23.84
C LEU A 406 -0.14 -10.89 24.50
N ASN A 407 -0.77 -10.71 25.65
CA ASN A 407 -0.68 -9.47 26.41
C ASN A 407 0.71 -9.25 27.01
N GLU A 408 1.35 -10.28 27.56
CA GLU A 408 2.74 -10.25 28.01
C GLU A 408 3.69 -9.95 26.84
N LEU A 409 3.47 -10.61 25.69
CA LEU A 409 4.25 -10.33 24.48
C LEU A 409 4.14 -8.87 24.04
N ASN A 410 2.98 -8.23 24.22
CA ASN A 410 2.78 -6.82 23.89
C ASN A 410 3.64 -5.88 24.74
N GLU A 411 3.93 -6.22 26.00
CA GLU A 411 4.72 -5.36 26.90
C GLU A 411 6.18 -5.23 26.46
N ASP A 412 6.76 -6.33 25.98
CA ASP A 412 8.17 -6.42 25.53
C ASP A 412 8.32 -6.42 24.01
N PHE A 413 7.25 -6.12 23.26
CA PHE A 413 7.27 -6.20 21.80
C PHE A 413 8.15 -5.11 21.18
N ILE A 414 9.30 -5.51 20.64
CA ILE A 414 10.18 -4.65 19.84
C ILE A 414 10.04 -5.05 18.36
N PRO A 415 9.33 -4.28 17.52
CA PRO A 415 9.00 -4.71 16.16
C PRO A 415 10.21 -5.03 15.27
N THR A 416 11.36 -4.41 15.52
CA THR A 416 12.60 -4.61 14.75
C THR A 416 13.30 -5.93 15.05
N ASP A 417 12.97 -6.57 16.17
CA ASP A 417 13.53 -7.89 16.53
C ASP A 417 12.86 -9.03 15.78
N TRP A 418 11.75 -8.76 15.09
CA TRP A 418 10.91 -9.76 14.46
C TRP A 418 11.09 -9.79 12.94
N VAL A 419 10.97 -10.98 12.37
CA VAL A 419 10.84 -11.20 10.92
C VAL A 419 9.35 -11.26 10.57
N TYR A 420 8.97 -10.67 9.45
CA TYR A 420 7.57 -10.61 9.00
C TYR A 420 7.41 -11.40 7.71
N ASN A 421 6.38 -12.24 7.65
CA ASN A 421 6.01 -13.01 6.48
C ASN A 421 4.54 -12.79 6.16
N VAL A 422 4.22 -12.50 4.91
CA VAL A 422 2.84 -12.46 4.40
C VAL A 422 2.63 -13.66 3.48
N TYR A 423 1.56 -14.41 3.74
CA TYR A 423 1.14 -15.57 3.00
C TYR A 423 -0.15 -15.26 2.26
N LEU A 424 -0.11 -15.41 0.95
CA LEU A 424 -1.31 -15.46 0.13
C LEU A 424 -1.77 -16.90 -0.01
N VAL A 425 -2.89 -17.24 0.63
CA VAL A 425 -3.41 -18.61 0.66
C VAL A 425 -4.61 -18.72 -0.27
N GLN A 426 -4.40 -19.36 -1.43
CA GLN A 426 -5.46 -19.55 -2.41
C GLN A 426 -5.38 -20.94 -3.07
N PRO A 427 -6.21 -21.90 -2.65
CA PRO A 427 -6.17 -23.30 -3.12
C PRO A 427 -6.60 -23.50 -4.58
N GLY A 428 -7.16 -22.50 -5.25
CA GLY A 428 -7.50 -22.51 -6.67
C GLY A 428 -6.40 -21.91 -7.57
N LEU A 429 -5.34 -21.32 -7.01
CA LEU A 429 -4.32 -20.63 -7.78
C LEU A 429 -3.38 -21.66 -8.45
N SER A 430 -3.19 -21.52 -9.75
CA SER A 430 -2.28 -22.39 -10.53
C SER A 430 -1.02 -21.63 -10.92
N LYS A 431 0.13 -22.12 -10.44
CA LYS A 431 1.45 -21.60 -10.82
C LYS A 431 1.64 -21.53 -12.35
N LEU A 432 1.22 -22.56 -13.08
CA LEU A 432 1.30 -22.61 -14.55
C LEU A 432 0.34 -21.64 -15.25
N ALA A 433 -0.78 -21.28 -14.61
CA ALA A 433 -1.71 -20.31 -15.18
C ALA A 433 -1.23 -18.86 -14.98
N VAL A 434 -0.50 -18.61 -13.88
CA VAL A 434 0.08 -17.30 -13.55
C VAL A 434 1.27 -16.98 -14.44
N PHE A 435 2.20 -17.93 -14.60
CA PHE A 435 3.44 -17.71 -15.35
C PHE A 435 3.33 -18.30 -16.75
N LYS A 436 3.36 -17.43 -17.77
CA LYS A 436 3.33 -17.78 -19.20
C LYS A 436 4.52 -17.14 -19.93
N ASP A 437 4.67 -17.43 -21.22
CA ASP A 437 5.75 -16.84 -22.06
C ASP A 437 5.71 -15.31 -22.07
N LYS A 438 4.49 -14.75 -22.10
CA LYS A 438 4.24 -13.32 -21.89
C LYS A 438 3.76 -13.09 -20.47
N GLN A 439 4.32 -12.08 -19.82
CA GLN A 439 3.97 -11.67 -18.46
C GLN A 439 2.46 -11.39 -18.37
N THR A 440 1.79 -12.09 -17.45
CA THR A 440 0.35 -11.92 -17.23
C THR A 440 0.07 -10.71 -16.33
N ASN A 441 -1.15 -10.18 -16.35
CA ASN A 441 -1.55 -9.11 -15.41
C ASN A 441 -1.45 -9.59 -13.95
N VAL A 442 -1.70 -10.86 -13.69
CA VAL A 442 -1.55 -11.47 -12.37
C VAL A 442 -0.09 -11.46 -11.94
N GLU A 443 0.84 -11.87 -12.81
CA GLU A 443 2.27 -11.82 -12.51
C GLU A 443 2.73 -10.38 -12.21
N LYS A 444 2.26 -9.39 -12.99
CA LYS A 444 2.55 -7.97 -12.73
C LYS A 444 2.09 -7.54 -11.35
N LEU A 445 0.84 -7.87 -10.98
CA LEU A 445 0.30 -7.52 -9.66
C LEU A 445 1.05 -8.21 -8.51
N LEU A 446 1.49 -9.45 -8.70
CA LEU A 446 2.32 -10.16 -7.72
C LEU A 446 3.70 -9.52 -7.56
N ILE A 447 4.32 -9.06 -8.65
CA ILE A 447 5.59 -8.30 -8.59
C ILE A 447 5.39 -7.02 -7.77
N ILE A 448 4.30 -6.30 -8.01
CA ILE A 448 3.97 -5.06 -7.29
C ILE A 448 3.83 -5.31 -5.79
N LEU A 449 3.07 -6.34 -5.41
CA LEU A 449 2.91 -6.70 -4.01
C LEU A 449 4.25 -7.14 -3.40
N HIS A 450 5.01 -7.97 -4.11
CA HIS A 450 6.30 -8.45 -3.64
C HIS A 450 7.28 -7.30 -3.38
N ASP A 451 7.45 -6.40 -4.34
CA ASP A 451 8.33 -5.24 -4.19
C ASP A 451 7.91 -4.36 -3.02
N ARG A 452 6.59 -4.18 -2.83
CA ARG A 452 6.06 -3.39 -1.73
C ARG A 452 6.31 -4.05 -0.38
N LEU A 453 6.02 -5.35 -0.24
CA LEU A 453 6.28 -6.10 1.00
C LEU A 453 7.78 -6.16 1.30
N GLN A 454 8.61 -6.42 0.28
CA GLN A 454 10.06 -6.47 0.42
C GLN A 454 10.62 -5.11 0.82
N SER A 455 10.12 -4.02 0.23
CA SER A 455 10.49 -2.67 0.65
C SER A 455 10.12 -2.40 2.11
N SER A 456 9.09 -3.08 2.60
CA SER A 456 8.62 -3.01 3.98
C SER A 456 9.37 -3.98 4.92
N GLY A 457 10.40 -4.66 4.45
CA GLY A 457 11.16 -5.64 5.24
C GLY A 457 10.37 -6.92 5.53
N CYS A 458 9.39 -7.26 4.70
CA CYS A 458 8.55 -8.45 4.83
C CYS A 458 8.75 -9.39 3.63
N ASN A 459 8.71 -10.70 3.90
CA ASN A 459 8.79 -11.71 2.86
C ASN A 459 7.39 -12.10 2.37
N LEU A 460 7.23 -12.32 1.07
CA LEU A 460 6.00 -12.87 0.48
C LEU A 460 6.14 -14.39 0.29
N LYS A 461 5.11 -15.13 0.63
CA LYS A 461 4.94 -16.54 0.27
C LYS A 461 3.54 -16.76 -0.28
N ILE A 462 3.39 -17.69 -1.22
CA ILE A 462 2.10 -17.97 -1.87
C ILE A 462 1.81 -19.46 -1.73
N TRP A 463 0.74 -19.79 -1.02
CA TRP A 463 0.23 -21.15 -0.89
C TRP A 463 -0.82 -21.41 -1.96
N HIS A 464 -0.56 -22.42 -2.77
CA HIS A 464 -1.35 -22.70 -3.96
C HIS A 464 -1.71 -24.19 -4.07
N LEU A 465 -2.50 -24.55 -5.08
CA LEU A 465 -2.81 -25.96 -5.35
C LEU A 465 -1.59 -26.68 -5.91
N LEU A 466 -1.14 -27.74 -5.25
CA LEU A 466 -0.28 -28.73 -5.90
C LEU A 466 -1.17 -29.77 -6.60
N LYS A 467 -1.50 -29.57 -7.87
CA LYS A 467 -2.01 -30.69 -8.68
C LYS A 467 -0.82 -31.34 -9.41
N ASN A 468 -0.37 -32.46 -8.87
CA ASN A 468 0.31 -33.49 -9.65
C ASN A 468 -0.69 -34.08 -10.66
N TYR A 469 -0.89 -33.41 -11.80
CA TYR A 469 -1.27 -34.14 -13.00
C TYR A 469 0.01 -34.76 -13.56
N ALA A 470 0.40 -35.91 -13.04
CA ALA A 470 1.08 -36.86 -13.90
C ALA A 470 0.06 -37.22 -15.01
N PRO A 471 0.38 -37.04 -16.30
CA PRO A 471 -0.46 -37.64 -17.33
C PRO A 471 -0.49 -39.14 -17.03
N ARG A 472 -1.70 -39.71 -16.93
CA ARG A 472 -1.86 -41.17 -16.98
C ARG A 472 -1.10 -41.62 -18.23
N LEU A 473 0.06 -42.24 -18.05
CA LEU A 473 0.62 -43.12 -19.06
C LEU A 473 -0.46 -44.17 -19.27
N ILE A 474 -1.17 -44.02 -20.38
CA ILE A 474 -1.93 -45.10 -20.97
C ILE A 474 -0.88 -46.18 -21.19
N TYR A 475 -0.88 -47.21 -20.34
CA TYR A 475 -0.26 -48.47 -20.68
C TYR A 475 -0.98 -48.93 -21.95
N LEU A 476 -0.35 -48.67 -23.10
CA LEU A 476 -0.66 -49.39 -24.32
C LEU A 476 -0.30 -50.84 -24.03
N ASP A 477 -1.33 -51.69 -23.99
CA ASP A 477 -1.20 -53.14 -23.98
C ASP A 477 -0.24 -53.56 -25.09
N MET A 478 0.98 -53.93 -24.70
CA MET A 478 1.88 -54.67 -25.56
C MET A 478 1.40 -56.11 -25.59
N TRP A 479 0.68 -56.43 -26.66
CA TRP A 479 0.37 -57.80 -27.08
C TRP A 479 1.68 -58.58 -27.31
N PRO A 480 1.86 -59.80 -26.79
CA PRO A 480 3.04 -60.59 -27.05
C PRO A 480 2.94 -61.24 -28.43
N PHE A 481 3.83 -60.88 -29.35
CA PHE A 481 4.11 -61.70 -30.53
C PHE A 481 5.19 -62.73 -30.17
N TYR A 482 4.75 -63.98 -30.04
CA TYR A 482 5.58 -65.16 -30.26
C TYR A 482 5.61 -65.48 -31.76
N LYS A 483 6.76 -65.28 -32.41
CA LYS A 483 7.45 -66.25 -33.28
C LYS A 483 8.71 -65.64 -33.86
#